data_AF-A0A258CMP2-F1
#
_entry.id   AF-A0A258CMP2-F1
#
_cell.length_a   1.000
_cell.length_b   1.000
_cell.length_c   1.000
_cell.angle_alpha   90.00
_cell.angle_beta   90.00
_cell.angle_gamma   90.00
#
_symmetry.space_group_name_H-M   'P 1'
#
loop_
_entity.id
_entity.type
_entity.pdbx_description
1 polymer ?
#
loop_
_entity_poly.entity_id
_entity_poly.type
_entity_poly.pdbx_seq_one_letter_code
_entity_poly.pdbx_strand_id
1 'polypeptide(L)'
;MPSKKIMVAGATGLVGHAALKHFAAVDGCEVIAVSRRRPDETYGARWLPLDLADTAACEALTPEFAGVTHLVYAALYERPGLVAGWQEEEQIRTNDRMLRDLMAPLERAAPGLRHIALLQGTKAYGVHVRPLA
;
A
#
# COMPACT_ATOMS: atom_id res chain seq x y z
N MET A 1 -18.87 -1.96 -16.70
CA MET A 1 -17.47 -2.16 -16.24
C MET A 1 -17.19 -1.15 -15.13
N PRO A 2 -16.45 -1.50 -14.07
CA PRO A 2 -16.05 -0.54 -13.05
C PRO A 2 -15.24 0.59 -13.68
N SER A 3 -15.50 1.83 -13.27
CA SER A 3 -14.78 3.02 -13.77
C SER A 3 -13.42 3.17 -13.09
N LYS A 4 -13.24 2.56 -11.91
CA LYS A 4 -11.99 2.59 -11.14
C LYS A 4 -11.62 1.20 -10.65
N LYS A 5 -10.37 0.81 -10.88
CA LYS A 5 -9.72 -0.33 -10.23
C LYS A 5 -8.73 0.19 -9.20
N ILE A 6 -8.97 -0.12 -7.93
CA ILE A 6 -8.28 0.46 -6.77
C ILE A 6 -7.48 -0.63 -6.09
N MET A 7 -6.16 -0.45 -6.02
CA MET A 7 -5.28 -1.31 -5.23
C MET A 7 -5.08 -0.69 -3.85
N VAL A 8 -5.24 -1.49 -2.80
CA VAL A 8 -4.98 -1.09 -1.42
C VAL A 8 -3.83 -1.92 -0.87
N ALA A 9 -2.64 -1.32 -0.79
CA ALA A 9 -1.46 -1.94 -0.19
C ALA A 9 -1.44 -1.69 1.33
N GLY A 10 -1.29 -2.76 2.11
CA GLY A 10 -1.47 -2.70 3.58
C GLY A 10 -2.92 -2.92 4.02
N ALA A 11 -3.68 -3.76 3.29
CA ALA A 11 -5.11 -3.96 3.49
C ALA A 11 -5.54 -4.51 4.87
N THR A 12 -4.61 -5.07 5.64
CA THR A 12 -4.83 -5.53 7.04
C THR A 12 -4.48 -4.50 8.10
N GLY A 13 -3.91 -3.35 7.71
CA GLY A 13 -3.64 -2.23 8.62
C GLY A 13 -4.87 -1.36 8.85
N LEU A 14 -4.82 -0.47 9.85
CA LEU A 14 -5.95 0.38 10.24
C LEU A 14 -6.53 1.20 9.06
N VAL A 15 -5.68 1.97 8.39
CA VAL A 15 -6.11 2.83 7.26
C VAL A 15 -6.42 2.00 6.02
N GLY A 16 -5.60 0.99 5.72
CA GLY A 16 -5.83 0.11 4.57
C GLY A 16 -7.15 -0.64 4.65
N HIS A 17 -7.51 -1.17 5.83
CA HIS A 17 -8.78 -1.86 6.04
C HIS A 17 -9.97 -0.90 5.87
N ALA A 18 -9.88 0.32 6.41
CA ALA A 18 -10.93 1.33 6.21
C ALA A 18 -11.10 1.71 4.74
N ALA A 19 -10.00 1.90 4.00
CA ALA A 19 -10.03 2.18 2.56
C ALA A 19 -10.63 1.02 1.76
N LEU A 20 -10.21 -0.22 2.06
CA LEU A 20 -10.76 -1.44 1.49
C LEU A 20 -12.29 -1.50 1.67
N LYS A 21 -12.76 -1.39 2.91
CA LYS A 21 -14.18 -1.42 3.24
C LYS A 21 -14.97 -0.32 2.53
N HIS A 22 -14.42 0.90 2.50
CA HIS A 22 -15.08 2.02 1.85
C HIS A 22 -15.21 1.80 0.35
N PHE A 23 -14.12 1.56 -0.36
CA PHE A 23 -14.14 1.47 -1.83
C PHE A 23 -14.87 0.22 -2.33
N ALA A 24 -14.93 -0.86 -1.56
CA ALA A 24 -15.73 -2.03 -1.88
C ALA A 24 -17.24 -1.74 -1.88
N ALA A 25 -17.70 -0.73 -1.13
CA ALA A 25 -19.09 -0.30 -1.08
C ALA A 25 -19.44 0.80 -2.09
N VAL A 26 -18.46 1.31 -2.85
CA VAL A 26 -18.68 2.38 -3.83
C VAL A 26 -18.93 1.77 -5.21
N ASP A 27 -20.10 2.07 -5.78
CA ASP A 27 -20.46 1.62 -7.12
C ASP A 27 -19.42 2.04 -8.17
N GLY A 28 -19.13 1.12 -9.08
CA GLY A 28 -18.14 1.34 -10.14
C GLY A 28 -16.68 1.23 -9.67
N CYS A 29 -16.41 0.82 -8.44
CA CYS A 29 -15.08 0.46 -7.97
C CYS A 29 -14.87 -1.06 -7.99
N GLU A 30 -13.76 -1.50 -8.57
CA GLU A 30 -13.18 -2.82 -8.34
C GLU A 30 -12.00 -2.67 -7.40
N VAL A 31 -11.93 -3.49 -6.35
CA VAL A 31 -10.89 -3.37 -5.31
C VAL A 31 -9.98 -4.60 -5.28
N ILE A 32 -8.68 -4.35 -5.23
CA ILE A 32 -7.64 -5.35 -4.98
C ILE A 32 -7.03 -5.04 -3.60
N ALA A 33 -7.12 -5.99 -2.69
CA ALA A 33 -6.49 -5.94 -1.37
C ALA A 33 -5.11 -6.59 -1.42
N VAL A 34 -4.05 -5.85 -1.07
CA VAL A 34 -2.68 -6.36 -1.06
C VAL A 34 -2.15 -6.36 0.38
N SER A 35 -1.84 -7.55 0.89
CA SER A 35 -1.19 -7.74 2.20
C SER A 35 -0.70 -9.16 2.37
N ARG A 36 0.37 -9.34 3.17
CA ARG A 36 0.93 -10.66 3.52
C ARG A 36 -0.13 -11.63 4.08
N ARG A 37 -0.92 -11.15 5.04
CA ARG A 37 -2.04 -11.90 5.63
C ARG A 37 -3.32 -11.52 4.92
N ARG A 38 -4.26 -12.48 4.86
CA ARG A 38 -5.61 -12.22 4.37
C ARG A 38 -6.34 -11.27 5.31
N PRO A 39 -7.05 -10.23 4.81
CA PRO A 39 -8.01 -9.49 5.62
C PRO A 39 -9.10 -10.41 6.17
N ASP A 40 -9.54 -10.18 7.42
CA ASP A 40 -10.63 -10.95 8.03
C ASP A 40 -11.92 -10.87 7.19
N GLU A 41 -12.14 -9.70 6.58
CA GLU A 41 -13.20 -9.46 5.60
C GLU A 41 -12.62 -8.74 4.39
N THR A 42 -12.99 -9.20 3.19
CA THR A 42 -12.54 -8.58 1.92
C THR A 42 -13.60 -7.71 1.28
N TYR A 43 -14.87 -7.80 1.72
CA TYR A 43 -15.99 -7.04 1.17
C TYR A 43 -16.16 -7.25 -0.35
N GLY A 44 -15.81 -8.45 -0.84
CA GLY A 44 -15.83 -8.77 -2.27
C GLY A 44 -14.59 -8.33 -3.04
N ALA A 45 -13.62 -7.66 -2.40
CA ALA A 45 -12.34 -7.36 -3.01
C ALA A 45 -11.52 -8.63 -3.25
N ARG A 46 -10.73 -8.61 -4.32
CA ARG A 46 -9.76 -9.67 -4.62
C ARG A 46 -8.54 -9.50 -3.74
N TRP A 47 -8.16 -10.53 -2.98
CA TRP A 47 -6.96 -10.50 -2.15
C TRP A 47 -5.75 -11.06 -2.90
N LEU A 48 -4.64 -10.33 -2.83
CA LEU A 48 -3.31 -10.74 -3.29
C LEU A 48 -2.37 -10.88 -2.08
N PRO A 49 -1.92 -12.10 -1.73
CA PRO A 49 -0.87 -12.29 -0.74
C PRO A 49 0.45 -11.75 -1.32
N LEU A 50 0.99 -10.70 -0.70
CA LEU A 50 2.25 -10.11 -1.13
C LEU A 50 3.03 -9.57 0.07
N ASP A 51 4.29 -9.96 0.17
CA ASP A 51 5.28 -9.24 0.96
C ASP A 51 5.96 -8.20 0.08
N LEU A 52 5.76 -6.91 0.37
CA LEU A 52 6.33 -5.83 -0.40
C LEU A 52 7.86 -5.75 -0.26
N ALA A 53 8.45 -6.42 0.74
CA ALA A 53 9.90 -6.50 0.89
C ALA A 53 10.54 -7.59 0.02
N ASP A 54 9.73 -8.43 -0.64
CA ASP A 54 10.17 -9.46 -1.59
C ASP A 54 9.99 -8.95 -3.03
N THR A 55 11.09 -8.44 -3.60
CA THR A 55 11.12 -7.89 -4.96
C THR A 55 10.65 -8.90 -6.01
N ALA A 56 11.01 -10.18 -5.86
CA ALA A 56 10.63 -11.21 -6.82
C ALA A 56 9.13 -11.53 -6.74
N ALA A 57 8.56 -11.53 -5.53
CA ALA A 57 7.13 -11.68 -5.35
C ALA A 57 6.33 -10.50 -5.94
N CYS A 58 6.83 -9.26 -5.78
CA CYS A 58 6.23 -8.09 -6.42
C CYS A 58 6.23 -8.21 -7.95
N GLU A 59 7.37 -8.61 -8.53
CA GLU A 59 7.52 -8.81 -9.96
C GLU A 59 6.60 -9.92 -10.49
N ALA A 60 6.48 -11.04 -9.76
CA ALA A 60 5.64 -12.17 -10.15
C ALA A 60 4.13 -11.80 -10.23
N LEU A 61 3.68 -10.80 -9.46
CA LEU A 61 2.29 -10.32 -9.48
C LEU A 61 2.03 -9.24 -10.53
N THR A 62 3.00 -8.87 -11.36
CA THR A 62 2.82 -7.89 -12.46
C THR A 62 1.54 -8.10 -13.29
N PRO A 63 1.17 -9.34 -13.72
CA PRO A 63 -0.05 -9.55 -14.50
C PRO A 63 -1.33 -9.15 -13.75
N GLU A 64 -1.31 -9.23 -12.42
CA GLU A 64 -2.45 -8.93 -11.56
C GLU A 64 -2.74 -7.43 -11.43
N PHE A 65 -1.75 -6.61 -11.77
CA PHE A 65 -1.80 -5.16 -11.69
C PHE A 65 -2.43 -4.53 -12.95
N ALA A 66 -2.68 -5.33 -13.99
CA ALA A 66 -3.31 -4.87 -15.22
C ALA A 66 -4.63 -4.14 -14.96
N GLY A 67 -4.76 -2.94 -15.53
CA GLY A 67 -5.96 -2.11 -15.41
C GLY A 67 -6.13 -1.39 -14.07
N VAL A 68 -5.17 -1.48 -13.13
CA VAL A 68 -5.19 -0.63 -11.93
C VAL A 68 -5.17 0.83 -12.33
N THR A 69 -5.99 1.64 -11.66
CA THR A 69 -6.14 3.07 -11.95
C THR A 69 -5.79 3.94 -10.73
N HIS A 70 -5.91 3.39 -9.53
CA HIS A 70 -5.63 4.09 -8.29
C HIS A 70 -4.88 3.16 -7.34
N LEU A 71 -3.88 3.72 -6.64
CA LEU A 71 -3.19 3.06 -5.53
C LEU A 71 -3.46 3.81 -4.23
N VAL A 72 -3.85 3.09 -3.19
CA VAL A 72 -3.77 3.52 -1.79
C VAL A 72 -2.63 2.74 -1.15
N TYR A 73 -1.50 3.41 -0.91
CA TYR A 73 -0.36 2.83 -0.24
C TYR A 73 -0.44 3.16 1.26
N ALA A 74 -0.92 2.20 2.04
CA ALA A 74 -1.07 2.28 3.50
C ALA A 74 -0.23 1.21 4.24
N ALA A 75 0.79 0.67 3.56
CA ALA A 75 1.75 -0.27 4.15
C ALA A 75 2.89 0.48 4.85
N LEU A 76 3.41 -0.12 5.91
CA LEU A 76 4.55 0.38 6.67
C LEU A 76 5.34 -0.81 7.22
N TYR A 77 6.66 -0.76 7.09
CA TYR A 77 7.58 -1.54 7.91
C TYR A 77 7.99 -0.69 9.12
N GLU A 78 7.79 -1.24 10.31
CA GLU A 78 8.08 -0.56 11.57
C GLU A 78 8.89 -1.48 12.48
N ARG A 79 10.05 -0.99 12.94
CA ARG A 79 10.85 -1.70 13.93
C ARG A 79 10.27 -1.49 15.34
N PRO A 80 10.55 -2.40 16.29
CA PRO A 80 10.22 -2.18 17.69
C PRO A 80 10.81 -0.86 18.20
N GLY A 81 10.01 -0.07 18.93
CA GLY A 81 10.41 1.26 19.41
C GLY A 81 10.12 2.36 18.39
N LEU A 82 8.82 2.68 18.21
CA LEU A 82 8.27 3.61 17.22
C LEU A 82 9.15 4.85 16.94
N VAL A 83 9.44 5.64 17.97
CA VAL A 83 10.16 6.92 17.81
C VAL A 83 11.65 6.70 17.51
N ALA A 84 12.29 5.70 18.12
CA ALA A 84 13.69 5.37 17.86
C ALA A 84 13.87 4.88 16.41
N GLY A 85 12.95 4.02 15.95
CA GLY A 85 12.92 3.48 14.58
C GLY A 85 12.78 4.53 13.49
N TRP A 86 12.32 5.74 13.82
CA TRP A 86 12.15 6.80 12.83
C TRP A 86 13.46 7.31 12.23
N GLN A 87 14.58 7.25 12.95
CA GLN A 87 15.86 7.73 12.45
C GLN A 87 16.74 6.58 11.94
N GLU A 88 16.26 5.35 12.02
CA GLU A 88 17.05 4.18 11.67
C GLU A 88 17.10 3.98 10.15
N GLU A 89 18.31 4.02 9.63
CA GLU A 89 18.63 3.88 8.21
C GLU A 89 18.03 2.61 7.59
N GLU A 90 18.05 1.49 8.33
CA GLU A 90 17.49 0.22 7.86
C GLU A 90 15.97 0.27 7.68
N GLN A 91 15.24 0.93 8.59
CA GLN A 91 13.80 1.13 8.46
C GLN A 91 13.48 2.03 7.27
N ILE A 92 14.27 3.09 7.05
CA ILE A 92 14.12 4.00 5.90
C ILE A 92 14.32 3.23 4.59
N ARG A 93 15.44 2.50 4.46
CA ARG A 93 15.76 1.70 3.27
C ARG A 93 14.71 0.63 2.98
N THR A 94 14.21 -0.04 4.02
CA THR A 94 13.19 -1.08 3.85
C THR A 94 11.88 -0.50 3.32
N ASN A 95 11.40 0.62 3.88
CA ASN A 95 10.16 1.24 3.40
C ASN A 95 10.29 1.85 2.00
N ASP A 96 11.44 2.47 1.67
CA ASP A 96 11.71 2.95 0.31
C ASP A 96 11.69 1.79 -0.69
N ARG A 97 12.39 0.69 -0.38
CA ARG A 97 12.39 -0.51 -1.23
C ARG A 97 10.98 -1.08 -1.41
N MET A 98 10.21 -1.22 -0.33
CA MET A 98 8.83 -1.72 -0.41
C MET A 98 7.93 -0.91 -1.35
N LEU A 99 8.12 0.42 -1.40
CA LEU A 99 7.37 1.26 -2.34
C LEU A 99 7.86 1.06 -3.78
N ARG A 100 9.19 1.07 -4.00
CA ARG A 100 9.79 0.88 -5.33
C ARG A 100 9.44 -0.47 -5.94
N ASP A 101 9.53 -1.53 -5.14
CA ASP A 101 9.30 -2.90 -5.58
C ASP A 101 7.85 -3.12 -6.00
N LEU A 102 6.89 -2.40 -5.40
CA LEU A 102 5.50 -2.41 -5.85
C LEU A 102 5.29 -1.53 -7.09
N MET A 103 5.87 -0.32 -7.08
CA MET A 103 5.64 0.68 -8.12
C MET A 103 6.22 0.27 -9.48
N ALA A 104 7.42 -0.32 -9.50
CA ALA A 104 8.09 -0.70 -10.75
C ALA A 104 7.25 -1.65 -11.63
N PRO A 105 6.72 -2.79 -11.13
CA PRO A 105 5.81 -3.63 -11.91
C PRO A 105 4.43 -2.98 -12.14
N LEU A 106 3.92 -2.20 -11.17
CA LEU A 106 2.63 -1.53 -11.31
C LEU A 106 2.63 -0.53 -12.47
N GLU A 107 3.65 0.32 -12.59
CA GLU A 107 3.76 1.32 -13.67
C GLU A 107 3.82 0.66 -15.06
N ARG A 108 4.51 -0.48 -15.18
CA ARG A 108 4.58 -1.23 -16.45
C ARG A 108 3.25 -1.88 -16.81
N ALA A 109 2.56 -2.49 -15.84
CA ALA A 109 1.34 -3.24 -16.06
C ALA A 109 0.08 -2.36 -16.14
N ALA A 110 0.10 -1.17 -15.55
CA ALA A 110 -1.04 -0.29 -15.40
C ALA A 110 -0.81 1.08 -16.07
N PRO A 111 -0.75 1.15 -17.41
CA PRO A 111 -0.58 2.42 -18.12
C PRO A 111 -1.74 3.41 -17.90
N GLY A 112 -2.86 2.94 -17.36
CA GLY A 112 -4.02 3.74 -16.95
C GLY A 112 -3.98 4.24 -15.51
N LEU A 113 -2.87 4.07 -14.77
CA LEU A 113 -2.71 4.58 -13.41
C LEU A 113 -2.88 6.11 -13.40
N ARG A 114 -3.81 6.61 -12.59
CA ARG A 114 -4.18 8.03 -12.54
C ARG A 114 -3.84 8.70 -11.22
N HIS A 115 -3.81 7.95 -10.11
CA HIS A 115 -3.63 8.53 -8.79
C HIS A 115 -2.97 7.56 -7.82
N ILE A 116 -2.08 8.10 -6.98
CA ILE A 116 -1.44 7.38 -5.88
C ILE A 116 -1.64 8.19 -4.61
N ALA A 117 -2.34 7.60 -3.64
CA ALA A 117 -2.43 8.12 -2.28
C ALA A 117 -1.36 7.41 -1.43
N LEU A 118 -0.31 8.14 -1.05
CA LEU A 118 0.75 7.64 -0.19
C LEU A 118 0.48 8.07 1.26
N LEU A 119 0.16 7.11 2.13
CA LEU A 119 -0.05 7.40 3.54
C LEU A 119 1.28 7.76 4.20
N GLN A 120 1.26 8.88 4.92
CA GLN A 120 2.35 9.36 5.77
C GLN A 120 1.79 9.66 7.16
N GLY A 121 2.66 10.12 8.06
CA GLY A 121 2.27 10.51 9.41
C GLY A 121 2.96 11.78 9.87
N THR A 122 2.74 12.13 11.14
CA THR A 122 3.31 13.33 11.78
C THR A 122 4.85 13.39 11.68
N LYS A 123 5.52 12.24 11.51
CA LYS A 123 6.95 12.13 11.19
C LYS A 123 7.37 13.01 10.02
N ALA A 124 6.55 13.10 8.96
CA ALA A 124 6.82 13.92 7.79
C ALA A 124 6.90 15.43 8.11
N TYR A 125 6.37 15.85 9.26
CA TYR A 125 6.36 17.22 9.74
C TYR A 125 7.41 17.49 10.84
N GLY A 126 8.33 16.55 11.09
CA GLY A 126 9.50 16.79 11.94
C GLY A 126 9.33 16.47 13.43
N VAL A 127 8.29 15.73 13.84
CA VAL A 127 8.09 15.32 15.27
C VAL A 127 9.24 14.49 15.84
N HIS A 128 10.06 13.91 14.95
CA HIS A 128 11.25 13.13 15.29
C HIS A 128 12.50 13.99 15.50
N VAL A 129 12.44 15.29 15.16
CA VAL A 129 13.50 16.29 15.35
C VAL A 129 13.29 17.06 16.65
N ARG A 130 12.04 17.47 16.91
CA ARG A 130 11.61 18.14 18.16
C ARG A 130 10.08 18.04 18.32
N PRO A 131 9.53 18.25 19.54
CA PRO A 131 8.09 18.36 19.73
C PRO A 131 7.47 19.45 18.82
N LEU A 132 6.30 19.18 18.26
CA LEU A 132 5.49 20.21 17.60
C LEU A 132 4.86 21.09 18.67
N ALA A 133 4.88 22.40 18.44
CA ALA A 133 4.20 23.38 19.28
C ALA A 133 2.68 23.37 19.01
#